data_AF-A0A3D5Q6F0-F1
#
_entry.id   AF-A0A3D5Q6F0-F1
#
_cell.length_a   1.000
_cell.length_b   1.000
_cell.length_c   1.000
_cell.angle_alpha   90.00
_cell.angle_beta   90.00
_cell.angle_gamma   90.00
#
_symmetry.space_group_name_H-M   'P 1'
#
loop_
_entity.id
_entity.type
_entity.pdbx_description
1 polymer ?
#
loop_
_entity_poly.entity_id
_entity_poly.type
_entity_poly.pdbx_seq_one_letter_code
_entity_poly.pdbx_strand_id
1 'polypeptide(L)'
;LFFNLGGTAHETGVRQVVHYLWRQYGASHGAKFISVPFEGVVAEIMRSVNHRYWGVVLKRMMLKAASGIAASVRAEGLVMGDAVAQVSSQTLT
;
A
#
# COMPACT_ATOMS: atom_id res chain seq x y z
N LEU A 1 -0.56 6.39 2.65
CA LEU A 1 0.52 5.68 1.93
C LEU A 1 -0.13 4.97 0.73
N PHE A 2 0.43 5.15 -0.46
CA PHE A 2 -0.06 4.56 -1.71
C PHE A 2 1.11 3.92 -2.44
N PHE A 3 0.90 2.71 -2.97
CA PHE A 3 1.89 2.02 -3.80
C PHE A 3 1.44 2.11 -5.26
N ASN A 4 2.21 2.81 -6.08
CA ASN A 4 1.94 2.95 -7.50
C ASN A 4 2.46 1.71 -8.24
N LEU A 5 1.59 1.06 -9.00
CA LEU A 5 1.90 -0.14 -9.77
C LEU A 5 1.88 0.13 -11.28
N GLY A 6 1.97 1.41 -11.70
CA GLY A 6 2.12 1.81 -13.09
C GLY A 6 0.99 2.69 -13.64
N GLY A 7 0.20 3.34 -12.79
CA GLY A 7 -1.00 4.07 -13.21
C GLY A 7 -1.18 5.44 -12.56
N THR A 8 -0.90 6.51 -13.29
CA THR A 8 -1.09 7.91 -12.84
C THR A 8 -2.56 8.26 -12.56
N ALA A 9 -3.50 7.63 -13.27
CA ALA A 9 -4.93 7.77 -13.03
C ALA A 9 -5.36 7.22 -11.65
N HIS A 10 -4.78 6.09 -11.24
CA HIS A 10 -5.07 5.48 -9.93
C HIS A 10 -4.55 6.36 -8.79
N GLU A 11 -3.36 6.92 -8.92
CA GLU A 11 -2.82 7.85 -7.92
C GLU A 11 -3.73 9.07 -7.76
N THR A 12 -4.19 9.64 -8.86
CA THR A 12 -5.07 10.81 -8.86
C THR A 12 -6.39 10.51 -8.14
N GLY A 13 -7.02 9.37 -8.44
CA GLY A 13 -8.24 8.93 -7.78
C GLY A 13 -8.07 8.74 -6.28
N VAL A 14 -7.01 8.05 -5.85
CA VAL A 14 -6.73 7.85 -4.41
C VAL A 14 -6.46 9.18 -3.71
N ARG A 15 -5.73 10.10 -4.35
CA ARG A 15 -5.48 11.44 -3.79
C ARG A 15 -6.77 12.22 -3.58
N GLN A 16 -7.73 12.13 -4.49
CA GLN A 16 -9.05 12.75 -4.33
C GLN A 16 -9.83 12.15 -3.16
N VAL A 17 -9.81 10.83 -2.99
CA VAL A 17 -10.44 10.16 -1.85
C VAL A 17 -9.79 10.60 -0.52
N VAL A 18 -8.47 10.64 -0.46
CA VAL A 18 -7.74 11.12 0.73
C VAL A 18 -8.10 12.57 1.05
N HIS A 19 -8.18 13.43 0.03
CA HIS A 19 -8.58 14.83 0.23
C HIS A 19 -10.03 14.95 0.74
N TYR A 20 -10.96 14.16 0.20
CA TYR A 20 -12.34 14.13 0.66
C TYR A 20 -12.45 13.71 2.13
N LEU A 21 -11.77 12.61 2.52
CA LEU A 21 -11.74 12.13 3.90
C LEU A 21 -11.11 13.14 4.85
N TRP A 22 -10.00 13.76 4.44
CA TRP A 22 -9.36 14.82 5.22
C TRP A 22 -10.31 16.01 5.43
N ARG A 23 -10.98 16.48 4.38
CA ARG A 23 -11.92 17.61 4.46
C ARG A 23 -13.09 17.30 5.41
N GLN A 24 -13.58 16.06 5.41
CA GLN A 24 -14.74 15.65 6.19
C GLN A 24 -14.41 15.35 7.66
N TYR A 25 -13.24 14.77 7.95
CA TYR A 25 -12.94 14.19 9.27
C TYR A 25 -11.64 14.68 9.91
N GLY A 26 -10.79 15.42 9.19
CA GLY A 26 -9.42 15.73 9.63
C GLY A 26 -8.92 17.13 9.31
N ALA A 27 -9.82 18.07 8.96
CA ALA A 27 -9.46 19.40 8.47
C ALA A 27 -8.60 20.24 9.45
N SER A 28 -8.56 19.87 10.73
CA SER A 28 -7.74 20.52 11.76
C SER A 28 -6.26 20.11 11.76
N HIS A 29 -5.88 19.02 11.09
CA HIS A 29 -4.49 18.50 11.07
C HIS A 29 -4.02 18.21 9.65
N GLY A 30 -2.72 18.30 9.40
CA GLY A 30 -2.15 17.99 8.08
C GLY A 30 -2.25 16.49 7.75
N ALA A 31 -2.73 16.15 6.56
CA ALA A 31 -2.65 14.80 6.01
C ALA A 31 -1.45 14.67 5.06
N LYS A 32 -0.58 13.68 5.30
CA LYS A 32 0.57 13.40 4.42
C LYS A 32 0.23 12.27 3.45
N PHE A 33 0.16 12.60 2.16
CA PHE A 33 0.07 11.60 1.10
C PHE A 33 1.47 11.20 0.64
N ILE A 34 1.80 9.91 0.75
CA ILE A 34 3.09 9.35 0.32
C ILE A 34 2.78 8.36 -0.79
N SER A 35 3.27 8.62 -2.01
CA SER A 35 3.23 7.70 -3.16
C SER A 35 4.58 7.00 -3.28
N VAL A 36 4.57 5.68 -3.46
CA VAL A 36 5.77 4.84 -3.58
C VAL A 36 5.73 4.14 -4.93
N PRO A 37 6.70 4.38 -5.84
CA PRO A 37 6.77 3.63 -7.09
C PRO A 37 7.11 2.17 -6.79
N PHE A 38 6.31 1.25 -7.30
CA PHE A 38 6.39 -0.18 -7.01
C PHE A 38 6.42 -1.05 -8.28
N GLU A 39 6.36 -0.43 -9.44
CA GLU A 39 6.39 -1.06 -10.77
C GLU A 39 7.59 -1.99 -10.93
N GLY A 40 8.79 -1.53 -10.55
CA GLY A 40 10.01 -2.33 -10.63
C GLY A 40 10.00 -3.54 -9.69
N VAL A 41 9.35 -3.41 -8.52
CA VAL A 41 9.22 -4.53 -7.57
C VAL A 41 8.27 -5.58 -8.13
N VAL A 42 7.16 -5.16 -8.74
CA VAL A 42 6.23 -6.08 -9.43
C VAL A 42 6.93 -6.82 -10.56
N ALA A 43 7.66 -6.09 -11.41
CA ALA A 43 8.42 -6.69 -12.51
C ALA A 43 9.43 -7.75 -12.01
N GLU A 44 10.14 -7.46 -10.90
CA GLU A 44 11.07 -8.40 -10.31
C GLU A 44 10.38 -9.64 -9.74
N ILE A 45 9.23 -9.48 -9.08
CA ILE A 45 8.43 -10.60 -8.56
C ILE A 45 7.99 -11.50 -9.73
N MET A 46 7.51 -10.89 -10.82
CA MET A 46 7.07 -11.64 -11.99
C MET A 46 8.21 -12.43 -12.65
N ARG A 47 9.44 -11.91 -12.57
CA ARG A 47 10.63 -12.55 -13.12
C ARG A 47 11.21 -13.66 -12.24
N SER A 48 11.19 -13.48 -10.91
CA SER A 48 11.97 -14.30 -9.97
C SER A 48 11.13 -15.25 -9.11
N VAL A 49 9.80 -15.08 -9.07
CA VAL A 49 8.90 -15.84 -8.21
C VAL A 49 7.91 -16.66 -9.05
N ASN A 50 7.57 -17.87 -8.59
CA ASN A 50 6.48 -18.64 -9.18
C ASN A 50 5.16 -17.86 -9.11
N HIS A 51 4.42 -17.80 -10.23
CA HIS A 51 3.17 -17.03 -10.36
C HIS A 51 2.14 -17.29 -9.25
N ARG A 52 2.10 -18.50 -8.68
CA ARG A 52 1.20 -18.86 -7.56
C ARG A 52 1.45 -18.04 -6.30
N TYR A 53 2.64 -17.44 -6.15
CA TYR A 53 3.05 -16.68 -4.97
C TYR A 53 3.20 -15.17 -5.22
N TRP A 54 2.96 -14.68 -6.44
CA TRP A 54 3.16 -13.25 -6.75
C TRP A 54 2.40 -12.32 -5.81
N GLY A 55 1.12 -12.60 -5.56
CA GLY A 55 0.29 -11.79 -4.66
C GLY A 55 0.80 -11.80 -3.21
N VAL A 56 1.22 -12.96 -2.71
CA VAL A 56 1.78 -13.10 -1.35
C VAL A 56 3.08 -12.31 -1.22
N VAL A 57 3.99 -12.46 -2.19
CA VAL A 57 5.28 -11.75 -2.16
C VAL A 57 5.07 -10.25 -2.32
N LEU A 58 4.16 -9.82 -3.20
CA LEU A 58 3.81 -8.42 -3.37
C LEU A 58 3.33 -7.80 -2.05
N LYS A 59 2.35 -8.43 -1.38
CA LYS A 59 1.86 -7.96 -0.07
C LYS A 59 2.98 -7.88 0.97
N ARG A 60 3.87 -8.87 1.01
CA ARG A 60 5.04 -8.86 1.93
C ARG A 60 6.01 -7.72 1.63
N MET A 61 6.29 -7.44 0.36
CA MET A 61 7.17 -6.33 -0.02
C MET A 61 6.53 -4.97 0.29
N MET A 62 5.23 -4.83 0.06
CA MET A 62 4.47 -3.62 0.44
C MET A 62 4.52 -3.40 1.95
N LEU A 63 4.30 -4.44 2.76
CA LEU A 63 4.38 -4.34 4.22
C LEU A 63 5.79 -3.96 4.68
N LYS A 64 6.83 -4.58 4.10
CA LYS A 64 8.23 -4.25 4.40
C LYS A 64 8.54 -2.77 4.10
N ALA A 65 8.11 -2.27 2.95
CA ALA A 65 8.27 -0.87 2.59
C ALA A 65 7.47 0.07 3.50
N ALA A 66 6.22 -0.29 3.81
CA ALA A 66 5.37 0.48 4.73
C ALA A 66 5.99 0.60 6.12
N SER A 67 6.57 -0.48 6.66
CA SER A 67 7.26 -0.47 7.96
C SER A 67 8.49 0.45 7.95
N GLY A 68 9.28 0.44 6.87
CA GLY A 68 10.41 1.36 6.72
C GLY A 68 9.97 2.83 6.67
N ILE A 69 8.87 3.11 5.97
CA ILE A 69 8.31 4.46 5.89
C ILE A 69 7.71 4.89 7.23
N ALA A 70 7.00 4.01 7.93
CA ALA A 70 6.44 4.29 9.26
C ALA A 70 7.54 4.70 10.25
N ALA A 71 8.66 3.98 10.25
CA ALA A 71 9.82 4.33 11.08
C ALA A 71 10.39 5.71 10.72
N SER A 72 10.50 6.06 9.43
CA SER A 72 11.07 7.36 9.02
C SER A 72 10.16 8.55 9.33
N VAL A 73 8.84 8.34 9.35
CA VAL A 73 7.87 9.38 9.74
C VAL A 73 7.48 9.33 11.22
N ARG A 74 8.09 8.45 12.01
CA ARG A 74 7.79 8.23 13.44
C ARG A 74 6.31 7.90 13.70
N ALA A 75 5.69 7.13 12.81
CA ALA A 75 4.34 6.65 13.03
C ALA A 75 4.32 5.53 14.08
N GLU A 76 3.35 5.57 14.99
CA GLU A 76 3.19 4.59 16.07
C GLU A 76 2.60 3.26 15.58
N GLY A 77 1.97 3.24 14.41
CA GLY A 77 1.38 2.04 13.85
C GLY A 77 1.02 2.17 12.38
N LEU A 78 0.74 1.02 11.76
CA LEU A 78 0.24 0.91 10.39
C LEU A 78 -1.21 0.42 10.43
N VAL A 79 -2.11 1.19 9.82
CA VAL A 79 -3.51 0.78 9.61
C VAL A 79 -3.68 0.45 8.14
N MET A 80 -4.14 -0.77 7.85
CA MET A 80 -4.46 -1.23 6.50
C MET A 80 -5.96 -1.55 6.45
N GLY A 81 -6.62 -1.22 5.34
CA GLY A 81 -8.03 -1.55 5.10
C GLY A 81 -8.29 -3.01 4.70
N ASP A 82 -7.29 -3.88 4.73
CA ASP A 82 -7.50 -5.31 4.48
C ASP A 82 -8.24 -5.88 5.69
N ALA A 83 -9.51 -6.21 5.50
CA ALA A 83 -10.21 -7.08 6.43
C ALA A 83 -9.49 -8.44 6.42
N VAL A 84 -9.22 -9.00 7.60
CA VAL A 84 -8.68 -10.37 7.79
C VAL A 84 -9.47 -11.45 7.01
N ALA A 85 -10.65 -11.10 6.47
CA ALA A 85 -11.57 -11.96 5.75
C ALA A 85 -11.81 -11.62 4.25
N GLN A 86 -11.03 -10.76 3.59
CA GLN A 86 -11.23 -10.48 2.14
C GLN A 86 -10.06 -10.98 1.26
N VAL A 87 -10.16 -12.26 0.85
CA VAL A 87 -9.63 -13.01 -0.33
C VAL A 87 -8.45 -12.40 -1.10
N SER A 88 -7.29 -13.03 -1.35
CA SER A 88 -6.95 -14.44 -1.56
C SER A 88 -5.55 -14.78 -1.00
N SER A 89 -5.33 -16.05 -0.68
CA SER A 89 -4.15 -16.67 -0.01
C SER A 89 -4.16 -16.66 1.53
N GLN A 90 -5.19 -17.28 2.11
CA GLN A 90 -5.00 -17.99 3.38
C GLN A 90 -4.49 -19.40 3.08
N THR A 91 -3.42 -19.80 3.76
CA THR A 91 -3.35 -21.14 4.33
C THR A 91 -2.56 -21.04 5.64
N LEU A 92 -3.26 -21.20 6.76
CA LEU A 92 -2.69 -21.72 8.00
C LEU A 92 -2.75 -23.23 7.89
N THR A 93 -1.61 -23.90 7.98
CA THR A 93 -1.48 -25.31 8.34
C THR A 93 -0.39 -25.40 9.38
#